data_AF-A0A4Q0YWR0-F1
#
_entry.id   AF-A0A4Q0YWR0-F1
#
_cell.length_a   1.000
_cell.length_b   1.000
_cell.length_c   1.000
_cell.angle_alpha   90.00
_cell.angle_beta   90.00
_cell.angle_gamma   90.00
#
_symmetry.space_group_name_H-M   'P 1'
#
loop_
_entity.id
_entity.type
_entity.pdbx_description
1 polymer ?
#
loop_
_entity_poly.entity_id
_entity_poly.type
_entity_poly.pdbx_seq_one_letter_code
_entity_poly.pdbx_strand_id
1 'polypeptide(L)' 'MTKPHHGLDDAPEEVKLAVDLIYLLETNEISPETALKALEIVKSDLIRKQEVSEI' A
#
# COMPACT_ATOMS: atom_id res chain seq x y z
N MET A 1 1.36 -19.34 24.30
CA MET A 1 0.31 -19.38 23.26
C MET A 1 0.88 -18.75 22.01
N THR A 2 1.38 -19.55 21.07
CA THR A 2 2.00 -19.06 19.82
C THR A 2 0.92 -18.96 18.74
N LYS A 3 0.45 -17.75 18.45
CA LYS A 3 -0.34 -17.50 17.23
C LYS A 3 0.60 -17.63 16.02
N PRO A 4 0.16 -18.25 14.91
CA PRO A 4 1.04 -18.54 13.78
C PRO A 4 1.42 -17.24 13.08
N HIS A 5 2.71 -16.92 13.10
CA HIS A 5 3.31 -15.75 12.46
C HIS A 5 3.67 -16.06 10.99
N HIS A 6 2.80 -16.75 10.25
CA HIS A 6 3.08 -17.26 8.89
C HIS A 6 2.17 -16.67 7.80
N GLY A 7 1.45 -15.58 8.08
CA GLY A 7 0.47 -15.04 7.12
C GLY A 7 1.02 -14.05 6.10
N LEU A 8 2.02 -13.25 6.48
CA LEU A 8 2.53 -12.17 5.63
C LEU A 8 3.85 -12.51 4.93
N ASP A 9 4.63 -13.46 5.45
CA ASP A 9 5.92 -13.82 4.86
C ASP A 9 5.75 -14.54 3.51
N ASP A 10 4.64 -15.26 3.32
CA ASP A 10 4.31 -15.95 2.06
C ASP A 10 3.28 -15.18 1.19
N ALA A 11 2.83 -13.99 1.63
CA ALA A 11 1.88 -13.20 0.87
C ALA A 11 2.52 -12.60 -0.40
N PRO A 12 1.74 -12.33 -1.47
CA PRO A 12 2.21 -11.55 -2.61
C PRO A 12 2.77 -10.19 -2.18
N GLU A 13 3.75 -9.66 -2.91
CA GLU A 13 4.45 -8.42 -2.58
C GLU A 13 3.49 -7.23 -2.44
N GLU A 14 2.49 -7.15 -3.32
CA GLU A 14 1.44 -6.14 -3.30
C GLU A 14 0.57 -6.20 -2.03
N VAL A 15 0.37 -7.40 -1.47
CA VAL A 15 -0.40 -7.59 -0.24
C VAL A 15 0.42 -7.13 0.96
N LYS A 16 1.71 -7.48 1.01
CA LYS A 16 2.61 -7.02 2.08
C LYS A 16 2.71 -5.50 2.10
N LEU A 17 2.92 -4.90 0.93
CA LEU A 17 3.00 -3.45 0.78
C LEU A 17 1.68 -2.77 1.19
N ALA A 18 0.53 -3.34 0.83
CA ALA A 18 -0.76 -2.79 1.26
C ALA A 18 -0.91 -2.80 2.79
N VAL A 19 -0.46 -3.87 3.47
CA VAL A 19 -0.47 -3.95 4.93
C VAL A 19 0.43 -2.88 5.56
N ASP A 20 1.65 -2.70 5.04
CA ASP A 20 2.58 -1.68 5.53
C ASP A 20 2.02 -0.26 5.34
N LEU A 21 1.38 0.01 4.19
CA LEU A 21 0.74 1.29 3.91
C LEU A 21 -0.44 1.55 4.86
N ILE A 22 -1.28 0.55 5.13
CA ILE A 22 -2.38 0.68 6.09
C ILE A 22 -1.83 1.01 7.48
N TYR A 23 -0.83 0.26 7.94
CA TYR A 23 -0.18 0.51 9.23
C TYR A 23 0.38 1.93 9.35
N LEU A 24 1.04 2.42 8.28
CA LEU A 24 1.57 3.79 8.25
C LEU A 24 0.46 4.84 8.34
N LEU A 25 -0.63 4.66 7.59
CA LEU A 25 -1.76 5.60 7.59
C LEU A 25 -2.47 5.65 8.95
N GLU A 26 -2.68 4.49 9.57
CA GLU A 26 -3.28 4.39 10.90
C GLU A 26 -2.38 5.02 11.97
N THR A 27 -1.08 4.74 11.94
CA THR A 27 -0.10 5.28 12.90
C THR A 27 0.00 6.81 12.83
N ASN A 28 -0.26 7.40 11.66
CA ASN A 28 -0.29 8.86 11.47
C ASN A 28 -1.71 9.45 11.62
N GLU A 29 -2.68 8.66 12.10
CA GLU A 29 -4.08 9.08 12.33
C GLU A 29 -4.73 9.71 11.07
N ILE A 30 -4.35 9.22 9.88
CA ILE A 30 -4.86 9.73 8.61
C ILE A 30 -6.29 9.22 8.40
N SER A 31 -7.22 10.14 8.15
CA SER A 31 -8.60 9.75 7.88
C SER A 31 -8.70 8.87 6.62
N PRO A 32 -9.61 7.88 6.58
CA PRO A 32 -9.79 7.05 5.38
C PRO A 32 -10.09 7.86 4.12
N GLU A 33 -10.86 8.96 4.23
CA GLU A 33 -11.16 9.84 3.10
C GLU A 33 -9.89 10.51 2.54
N THR A 34 -9.04 11.03 3.42
CA THR A 34 -7.76 11.64 3.03
C THR A 34 -6.82 10.60 2.44
N ALA A 35 -6.72 9.42 3.05
CA ALA A 35 -5.89 8.32 2.58
C ALA A 35 -6.29 7.88 1.16
N LEU A 36 -7.59 7.67 0.91
CA LEU A 36 -8.08 7.28 -0.42
C LEU A 36 -7.75 8.33 -1.49
N LYS A 37 -7.96 9.62 -1.21
CA LYS A 37 -7.59 10.70 -2.14
C LYS A 37 -6.08 10.70 -2.45
N ALA A 38 -5.25 10.51 -1.43
CA ALA A 38 -3.80 10.43 -1.60
C ALA A 38 -3.38 9.20 -2.44
N LEU A 39 -3.98 8.04 -2.17
CA LEU A 39 -3.71 6.80 -2.91
C LEU A 39 -4.09 6.91 -4.39
N GLU A 40 -5.17 7.61 -4.74
CA GLU A 40 -5.52 7.88 -6.14
C GLU A 40 -4.47 8.75 -6.85
N ILE A 41 -3.90 9.73 -6.14
CA ILE A 41 -2.80 10.55 -6.67
C ILE A 41 -1.55 9.69 -6.91
N VAL A 42 -1.18 8.86 -5.94
CA VAL A 42 -0.03 7.93 -6.04
C VAL A 42 -0.22 6.96 -7.20
N LYS A 43 -1.40 6.32 -7.30
CA LYS A 43 -1.76 5.42 -8.39
C LYS A 43 -1.62 6.10 -9.75
N SER A 44 -2.17 7.30 -9.88
CA SER A 44 -2.06 8.08 -11.12
C SER A 44 -0.61 8.39 -11.49
N ASP A 45 0.26 8.65 -10.51
CA ASP A 45 1.69 8.88 -10.75
C ASP A 45 2.43 7.62 -11.19
N LEU A 46 2.13 6.47 -10.57
CA LEU A 46 2.71 5.18 -10.95
C LEU A 46 2.31 4.77 -12.37
N ILE A 47 1.05 4.95 -12.75
CA ILE A 47 0.57 4.70 -14.13
C ILE A 47 1.35 5.55 -15.12
N ARG A 48 1.48 6.87 -14.87
CA ARG A 48 2.27 7.74 -15.75
C ARG A 48 3.72 7.29 -15.88
N LYS A 49 4.36 6.82 -14.79
CA LYS A 49 5.73 6.32 -14.82
C LYS A 49 5.85 5.05 -15.67
N GLN A 50 4.84 4.17 -15.65
CA GLN A 50 4.80 2.99 -16.51
C GLN A 50 4.69 3.38 -17.98
N GLU A 51 3.80 4.33 -18.32
CA GLU A 51 3.64 4.84 -19.69
C GLU A 51 4.89 5.55 -20.22
N VAL A 52 5.59 6.31 -19.37
CA VAL A 52 6.85 6.99 -19.73
C VAL A 52 8.01 6.01 -19.93
N SER A 53 7.94 4.81 -19.34
CA SER A 53 8.99 3.79 -19.48
C SER A 53 8.93 2.99 -20.80
N GLU A 54 7.87 3.17 -21.60
CA GLU A 54 7.66 2.50 -22.88
C GLU A 54 8.00 3.36 -24.10
N ILE A 55 8.67 4.52 -23.91
CA ILE A 55 9.11 5.44 -24.97
C ILE A 55 10.63 5.40 -25.15
#